data_AF-A0A7V0QFD1-F1
#
_entry.id   AF-A0A7V0QFD1-F1
#
_cell.length_a   1.000
_cell.length_b   1.000
_cell.length_c   1.000
_cell.angle_alpha   90.00
_cell.angle_beta   90.00
_cell.angle_gamma   90.00
#
_symmetry.space_group_name_H-M   'P 1'
#
loop_
_entity.id
_entity.type
_entity.pdbx_description
1 polymer ?
#
loop_
_entity_poly.entity_id
_entity_poly.type
_entity_poly.pdbx_seq_one_letter_code
_entity_poly.pdbx_strand_id
1 'polypeptide(L)'
;MSTFPRNLLNKDALDVLVDILEEKNAERRTAKGKLGPRVKNIQQAEEILSIIKERSCKLLGLEESRINTPRIIVRDRLTFFPKQSVKLHLLYWSIGTGLLMLNSPILEPGAASWMVKGSVIFIFVAPTLISRRVKLNIEHECGYVNILGNGTIHIDQLPYEQFHSYLAHEYAHHLFFYLSEDSQQEPWLKEGWARFFQWQLMKELYNESGNGAYLTHVLEQVVGEIKFACQLLSGVLLTKLPWKVRRISTIY
;
A
#
# COMPACT_ATOMS: atom_id res chain seq x y z
N MET A 1 26.33 -5.45 -0.72
CA MET A 1 25.42 -6.59 -0.49
C MET A 1 25.04 -6.57 0.98
N SER A 2 23.82 -6.16 1.31
CA SER A 2 23.32 -6.23 2.68
C SER A 2 23.29 -7.69 3.11
N THR A 3 24.08 -8.05 4.11
CA THR A 3 24.13 -9.40 4.67
C THR A 3 22.77 -9.76 5.25
N PHE A 4 22.10 -10.76 4.67
CA PHE A 4 20.91 -11.36 5.25
C PHE A 4 21.24 -11.81 6.69
N PRO A 5 20.37 -11.57 7.68
CA PRO A 5 20.62 -12.00 9.06
C PRO A 5 20.84 -13.53 9.08
N ARG A 6 22.03 -13.97 9.49
CA ARG A 6 22.43 -15.39 9.41
C ARG A 6 21.50 -16.32 10.18
N ASN A 7 20.88 -15.81 11.25
CA ASN A 7 19.88 -16.48 12.07
C ASN A 7 18.57 -16.79 11.33
N LEU A 8 18.28 -16.10 10.22
CA LEU A 8 17.09 -16.33 9.39
C LEU A 8 17.37 -17.27 8.20
N LEU A 9 18.63 -17.67 7.97
CA LEU A 9 19.05 -18.50 6.83
C LEU A 9 18.94 -19.99 7.13
N ASN A 10 17.77 -20.44 7.53
CA ASN A 10 17.51 -21.87 7.72
C ASN A 10 16.08 -22.23 7.27
N LYS A 11 15.85 -23.54 7.14
CA LYS A 11 14.57 -24.06 6.68
C LYS A 11 13.44 -23.80 7.70
N ASP A 12 13.74 -23.86 8.99
CA ASP A 12 12.75 -23.65 10.05
C ASP A 12 12.20 -22.21 10.01
N ALA A 13 13.05 -21.22 9.73
CA ALA A 13 12.65 -19.83 9.54
C ALA A 13 11.73 -19.67 8.31
N LEU A 14 12.00 -20.41 7.23
CA LEU A 14 11.10 -20.44 6.08
C LEU A 14 9.75 -21.05 6.44
N ASP A 15 9.73 -22.18 7.14
CA ASP A 15 8.49 -22.84 7.54
C ASP A 15 7.65 -21.95 8.49
N VAL A 16 8.28 -21.28 9.45
CA VAL A 16 7.62 -20.28 10.32
C VAL A 16 7.03 -19.13 9.52
N LEU A 17 7.77 -18.58 8.55
CA LEU A 17 7.26 -17.49 7.70
C LEU A 17 6.07 -17.95 6.83
N VAL A 18 6.09 -19.21 6.37
CA VAL A 18 4.96 -19.79 5.63
C VAL A 18 3.73 -19.88 6.51
N ASP A 19 3.86 -20.33 7.76
CA ASP A 19 2.74 -20.44 8.69
C ASP A 19 2.14 -19.07 9.02
N ILE A 20 3.00 -18.08 9.32
CA ILE A 20 2.55 -16.69 9.53
C ILE A 20 1.84 -16.16 8.27
N LEU A 21 2.38 -16.42 7.09
CA LEU A 21 1.75 -15.99 5.83
C LEU A 21 0.37 -16.61 5.64
N GLU A 22 0.22 -17.90 5.94
CA GLU A 22 -1.07 -18.59 5.84
C GLU A 22 -2.08 -18.01 6.83
N GLU A 23 -1.68 -17.76 8.07
CA GLU A 23 -2.50 -17.11 9.10
C GLU A 23 -2.98 -15.73 8.64
N LYS A 24 -2.06 -14.85 8.22
CA LYS A 24 -2.41 -13.48 7.81
C LYS A 24 -3.20 -13.43 6.51
N ASN A 25 -2.95 -14.36 5.59
CA ASN A 25 -3.78 -14.49 4.40
C ASN A 25 -5.19 -15.02 4.74
N ALA A 26 -5.36 -15.86 5.76
CA ALA A 26 -6.67 -16.26 6.25
C ALA A 26 -7.42 -15.08 6.88
N GLU A 27 -6.75 -14.31 7.76
CA GLU A 27 -7.29 -13.06 8.32
C GLU A 27 -7.69 -12.07 7.21
N ARG A 28 -6.85 -11.91 6.18
CA ARG A 28 -7.14 -11.00 5.05
C ARG A 28 -8.43 -11.36 4.33
N ARG A 29 -8.74 -12.64 4.20
CA ARG A 29 -9.95 -13.13 3.51
C ARG A 29 -11.23 -12.91 4.33
N THR A 30 -11.10 -12.87 5.65
CA THR A 30 -12.23 -12.68 6.58
C THR A 30 -12.42 -11.23 6.99
N ALA A 31 -11.37 -10.41 6.91
CA ALA A 31 -11.39 -8.96 7.15
C ALA A 31 -12.22 -8.23 6.08
N LYS A 32 -13.54 -8.21 6.30
CA LYS A 32 -14.51 -7.48 5.46
C LYS A 32 -15.07 -6.31 6.24
N GLY A 33 -15.23 -5.19 5.54
CA GLY A 33 -15.73 -3.96 6.11
C GLY A 33 -16.09 -2.95 5.04
N LYS A 34 -16.73 -1.86 5.46
CA LYS A 34 -16.99 -0.73 4.57
C LYS A 34 -15.90 0.30 4.77
N LEU A 35 -15.30 0.73 3.67
CA LEU A 35 -14.50 1.95 3.62
C LEU A 35 -15.49 3.12 3.71
N GLY A 36 -15.44 3.83 4.82
CA GLY A 36 -16.21 5.03 5.14
C GLY A 36 -15.94 6.19 4.19
N PRO A 37 -16.54 7.36 4.45
CA PRO A 37 -16.40 8.52 3.57
C PRO A 37 -14.93 8.96 3.47
N ARG A 38 -14.58 9.63 2.36
CA ARG A 38 -13.24 10.20 2.22
C ARG A 38 -13.01 11.31 3.24
N VAL A 39 -11.82 11.32 3.83
CA VAL A 39 -11.29 12.43 4.63
C VAL A 39 -10.94 13.55 3.66
N LYS A 40 -11.60 14.72 3.80
CA LYS A 40 -11.49 15.81 2.81
C LYS A 40 -10.78 17.06 3.33
N ASN A 41 -10.86 17.31 4.63
CA ASN A 41 -10.34 18.52 5.24
C ASN A 41 -9.25 18.21 6.27
N ILE A 42 -8.50 19.25 6.62
CA ILE A 42 -7.39 19.13 7.57
C ILE A 42 -7.88 18.84 8.99
N GLN A 43 -9.04 19.38 9.39
CA GLN A 43 -9.61 19.16 10.72
C GLN A 43 -9.88 17.67 10.98
N GLN A 44 -10.53 16.98 10.05
CA GLN A 44 -10.76 15.53 10.13
C GLN A 44 -9.45 14.76 10.19
N ALA A 45 -8.44 15.18 9.43
CA ALA A 45 -7.14 14.52 9.46
C ALA A 45 -6.42 14.70 10.80
N GLU A 46 -6.52 15.89 11.41
CA GLU A 46 -5.98 16.19 12.73
C GLU A 46 -6.72 15.43 13.85
N GLU A 47 -8.05 15.30 13.76
CA GLU A 47 -8.85 14.46 14.66
C GLU A 47 -8.37 12.99 14.61
N ILE A 48 -8.19 12.45 13.41
CA ILE A 48 -7.68 11.09 13.23
C ILE A 48 -6.25 10.95 13.76
N LEU A 49 -5.40 11.96 13.55
CA LEU A 49 -4.05 11.96 14.13
C LEU A 49 -4.07 11.94 15.64
N SER A 50 -4.97 12.71 16.25
CA SER A 50 -5.14 12.72 17.70
C SER A 50 -5.50 11.33 18.22
N ILE A 51 -6.44 10.64 17.55
CA ILE A 51 -6.82 9.26 17.87
C ILE A 51 -5.62 8.33 17.73
N ILE A 52 -4.90 8.42 16.61
CA ILE A 52 -3.72 7.60 16.35
C ILE A 52 -2.65 7.84 17.42
N LYS A 53 -2.36 9.09 17.76
CA LYS A 53 -1.38 9.47 18.77
C LYS A 53 -1.75 8.92 20.15
N GLU A 54 -2.99 9.14 20.60
CA GLU A 54 -3.49 8.65 21.88
C GLU A 54 -3.34 7.13 21.98
N ARG A 55 -3.82 6.41 20.96
CA ARG A 55 -3.75 4.95 20.90
C ARG A 55 -2.32 4.45 20.79
N SER A 56 -1.47 5.14 20.03
CA SER A 56 -0.04 4.82 19.93
C SER A 56 0.67 4.93 21.28
N CYS A 57 0.39 6.00 22.03
CA CYS A 57 0.97 6.20 23.35
C CYS A 57 0.52 5.10 24.32
N LYS A 58 -0.77 4.75 24.30
CA LYS A 58 -1.32 3.65 25.10
C LYS A 58 -0.68 2.30 24.74
N LEU A 59 -0.53 2.01 23.45
CA LEU A 59 0.03 0.76 22.95
C LEU A 59 1.51 0.59 23.33
N LEU A 60 2.27 1.69 23.34
CA LEU A 60 3.70 1.70 23.68
C LEU A 60 3.98 2.01 25.16
N GLY A 61 2.96 2.31 25.97
CA GLY A 61 3.13 2.73 27.36
C GLY A 61 3.87 4.06 27.53
N LEU A 62 3.68 4.99 26.59
CA LEU A 62 4.35 6.29 26.56
C LEU A 62 3.45 7.39 27.12
N GLU A 63 4.06 8.40 27.73
CA GLU A 63 3.39 9.64 28.10
C GLU A 63 3.21 10.53 26.88
N GLU A 64 1.97 10.93 26.59
CA GLU A 64 1.63 11.68 25.37
C GLU A 64 2.35 13.05 25.29
N SER A 65 2.64 13.66 26.43
CA SER A 65 3.34 14.95 26.54
C SER A 65 4.79 14.91 26.03
N ARG A 66 5.38 13.73 25.91
CA ARG A 66 6.78 13.56 25.47
C ARG A 66 6.95 13.54 23.96
N ILE A 67 5.87 13.34 23.20
CA ILE A 67 5.93 13.18 21.75
C ILE A 67 5.34 14.41 21.08
N ASN A 68 6.18 15.12 20.33
CA ASN A 68 5.70 16.25 19.52
C ASN A 68 4.69 15.74 18.49
N THR A 69 3.66 16.53 18.19
CA THR A 69 2.65 16.10 17.21
C THR A 69 3.11 16.54 15.81
N PRO A 70 3.24 15.63 14.82
CA PRO A 70 3.62 16.00 13.48
C PRO A 70 2.50 16.79 12.79
N ARG A 71 2.86 17.71 11.90
CA ARG A 71 1.89 18.42 11.08
C ARG A 71 1.35 17.51 9.98
N ILE A 72 0.06 17.58 9.68
CA ILE A 72 -0.52 16.87 8.52
C ILE A 72 -0.73 17.82 7.35
N ILE A 73 -0.43 17.32 6.15
CA ILE A 73 -0.76 17.95 4.88
C ILE A 73 -1.61 16.97 4.07
N VAL A 74 -2.90 17.31 3.94
CA VAL A 74 -3.85 16.58 3.11
C VAL A 74 -3.72 17.07 1.66
N ARG A 75 -3.30 16.19 0.76
CA ARG A 75 -3.21 16.42 -0.68
C ARG A 75 -4.57 16.11 -1.35
N ASP A 76 -4.84 16.70 -2.50
CA ASP A 76 -6.12 16.64 -3.20
C ASP A 76 -6.04 15.94 -4.57
N ARG A 77 -4.99 15.16 -4.83
CA ARG A 77 -4.74 14.59 -6.15
C ARG A 77 -5.80 13.54 -6.52
N LEU A 78 -6.29 12.76 -5.56
CA LEU A 78 -7.40 11.82 -5.79
C LEU A 78 -8.73 12.50 -6.10
N THR A 79 -8.90 13.76 -5.70
CA THR A 79 -10.10 14.54 -6.05
C THR A 79 -10.06 15.01 -7.50
N PHE A 80 -8.89 15.38 -8.02
CA PHE A 80 -8.74 15.75 -9.43
C PHE A 80 -8.57 14.56 -10.39
N PHE A 81 -8.21 13.38 -9.85
CA PHE A 81 -7.95 12.18 -10.63
C PHE A 81 -9.09 11.76 -11.59
N PRO A 82 -10.39 11.76 -11.22
CA PRO A 82 -11.47 11.39 -12.14
C PRO A 82 -11.49 12.25 -13.40
N LYS A 83 -11.25 13.56 -13.26
CA LYS A 83 -11.19 14.50 -14.40
C LYS A 83 -10.00 14.21 -15.31
N GLN A 84 -8.85 13.89 -14.74
CA GLN A 84 -7.66 13.51 -15.51
C GLN A 84 -7.85 12.16 -16.22
N SER A 85 -8.47 11.20 -15.55
CA SER A 85 -8.83 9.89 -16.11
C SER A 85 -9.76 10.03 -17.31
N VAL A 86 -10.81 10.85 -17.23
CA VAL A 86 -11.71 11.11 -18.37
C VAL A 86 -10.95 11.69 -19.57
N LYS A 87 -10.08 12.70 -19.34
CA LYS A 87 -9.24 13.27 -20.41
C LYS A 87 -8.36 12.22 -21.08
N LEU A 88 -7.75 11.33 -20.29
CA LEU A 88 -6.93 10.23 -20.80
C LEU A 88 -7.77 9.26 -21.64
N HIS A 89 -8.95 8.87 -21.17
CA HIS A 89 -9.84 7.99 -21.91
C HIS A 89 -10.27 8.62 -23.24
N LEU A 90 -10.63 9.90 -23.26
CA LEU A 90 -11.00 10.61 -24.48
C LEU A 90 -9.86 10.65 -25.51
N LEU A 91 -8.62 10.89 -25.06
CA LEU A 91 -7.44 10.88 -25.93
C LEU A 91 -7.24 9.52 -26.59
N TYR A 92 -7.24 8.44 -25.80
CA TYR A 92 -7.07 7.08 -26.31
C TYR A 92 -8.25 6.65 -27.19
N TRP A 93 -9.48 7.05 -26.85
CA TRP A 93 -10.64 6.83 -27.70
C TRP A 93 -10.45 7.46 -29.07
N SER A 94 -10.02 8.73 -29.12
CA SER A 94 -9.81 9.47 -30.36
C SER A 94 -8.78 8.78 -31.26
N ILE A 95 -7.67 8.33 -30.67
CA ILE A 95 -6.62 7.57 -31.35
C ILE A 95 -7.17 6.21 -31.85
N GLY A 96 -7.86 5.47 -30.99
CA GLY A 96 -8.42 4.16 -31.32
C GLY A 96 -9.47 4.23 -32.43
N THR A 97 -10.36 5.22 -32.39
CA THR A 97 -11.34 5.46 -33.46
C THR A 97 -10.68 5.90 -34.76
N GLY A 98 -9.65 6.75 -34.69
CA GLY A 98 -8.89 7.15 -35.89
C GLY A 98 -8.21 5.96 -36.57
N LEU A 99 -7.57 5.09 -35.79
CA LEU A 99 -6.95 3.87 -36.30
C LEU A 99 -7.96 2.89 -36.87
N LEU A 100 -9.13 2.75 -36.25
CA LEU A 100 -10.22 1.94 -36.80
C LEU A 100 -10.69 2.47 -38.16
N MET A 101 -10.93 3.77 -38.28
CA MET A 101 -11.41 4.40 -39.51
C MET A 101 -10.41 4.27 -40.66
N LEU A 102 -9.10 4.43 -40.38
CA LEU A 102 -8.04 4.28 -41.38
C LEU A 102 -7.87 2.84 -41.87
N ASN A 103 -8.21 1.84 -41.05
CA ASN A 103 -7.96 0.42 -41.34
C ASN A 103 -9.24 -0.37 -41.69
N SER A 104 -10.42 0.26 -41.58
CA SER A 104 -11.73 -0.38 -41.83
C SER A 104 -11.95 -0.93 -43.25
N PRO A 105 -11.35 -0.42 -44.34
CA PRO A 105 -11.58 -0.95 -45.69
C PRO A 105 -10.47 -1.88 -46.24
N ILE A 106 -9.36 -2.12 -45.54
CA ILE A 106 -8.10 -2.56 -46.21
C ILE A 106 -7.60 -3.96 -45.81
N LEU A 107 -8.07 -4.56 -44.71
CA LEU A 107 -7.41 -5.76 -44.17
C LEU A 107 -8.12 -7.07 -44.53
N GLU A 108 -7.64 -7.75 -45.57
CA GLU A 108 -7.89 -9.18 -45.78
C GLU A 108 -7.50 -9.99 -44.52
N PRO A 109 -8.15 -11.14 -44.26
CA PRO A 109 -7.83 -11.97 -43.11
C PRO A 109 -6.36 -12.44 -43.15
N GLY A 110 -5.55 -11.97 -42.20
CA GLY A 110 -4.12 -12.29 -42.12
C GLY A 110 -3.50 -11.82 -40.80
N ALA A 111 -2.25 -12.20 -40.55
CA ALA A 111 -1.55 -11.87 -39.29
C ALA A 111 -1.50 -10.35 -39.02
N ALA A 112 -1.31 -9.53 -40.07
CA ALA A 112 -1.33 -8.08 -39.97
C ALA A 112 -2.70 -7.53 -39.50
N SER A 113 -3.81 -8.11 -39.99
CA SER A 113 -5.17 -7.75 -39.58
C SER A 113 -5.41 -8.02 -38.09
N TRP A 114 -4.92 -9.16 -37.60
CA TRP A 114 -5.00 -9.50 -36.19
C TRP A 114 -4.14 -8.60 -35.30
N MET A 115 -2.94 -8.23 -35.76
CA MET A 115 -2.09 -7.26 -35.05
C MET A 115 -2.78 -5.90 -34.93
N VAL A 116 -3.34 -5.36 -36.02
CA VAL A 116 -4.05 -4.08 -36.00
C VAL A 116 -5.27 -4.13 -35.06
N LYS A 117 -6.09 -5.17 -35.15
CA LYS A 117 -7.23 -5.38 -34.23
C LYS A 117 -6.77 -5.46 -32.77
N GLY A 118 -5.70 -6.20 -32.50
CA GLY A 118 -5.10 -6.31 -31.18
C GLY A 118 -4.60 -4.97 -30.64
N SER A 119 -3.91 -4.17 -31.47
CA SER A 119 -3.45 -2.83 -31.12
C SER A 119 -4.60 -1.88 -30.82
N VAL A 120 -5.68 -1.92 -31.61
CA VAL A 120 -6.88 -1.11 -31.37
C VAL A 120 -7.54 -1.49 -30.04
N ILE A 121 -7.72 -2.79 -29.78
CA ILE A 121 -8.27 -3.27 -28.48
C ILE A 121 -7.36 -2.81 -27.34
N PHE A 122 -6.05 -2.95 -27.49
CA PHE A 122 -5.10 -2.49 -26.48
C PHE A 122 -5.22 -0.99 -26.22
N ILE A 123 -5.36 -0.16 -27.25
CA ILE A 123 -5.56 1.29 -27.11
C ILE A 123 -6.84 1.60 -26.31
N PHE A 124 -7.92 0.86 -26.50
CA PHE A 124 -9.13 1.07 -25.70
C PHE A 124 -9.00 0.60 -24.24
N VAL A 125 -8.20 -0.45 -23.98
CA VAL A 125 -8.00 -1.01 -22.63
C VAL A 125 -6.92 -0.27 -21.83
N ALA A 126 -5.87 0.22 -22.50
CA ALA A 126 -4.74 0.91 -21.91
C ALA A 126 -5.11 2.04 -20.93
N PRO A 127 -6.04 2.99 -21.24
CA PRO A 127 -6.34 4.09 -20.33
C PRO A 127 -6.95 3.60 -19.01
N THR A 128 -7.68 2.48 -19.01
CA THR A 128 -8.20 1.86 -17.78
C THR A 128 -7.07 1.27 -16.93
N LEU A 129 -6.11 0.57 -17.54
CA LEU A 129 -4.96 0.01 -16.85
C LEU A 129 -4.07 1.11 -16.26
N ILE A 130 -3.75 2.12 -17.07
CA ILE A 130 -2.96 3.29 -16.65
C ILE A 130 -3.67 4.01 -15.50
N SER A 131 -4.97 4.28 -15.64
CA SER A 131 -5.76 4.96 -14.61
C SER A 131 -5.77 4.17 -13.30
N ARG A 132 -5.97 2.84 -13.36
CA ARG A 132 -5.91 2.00 -12.16
C ARG A 132 -4.54 2.08 -11.48
N ARG A 133 -3.44 2.01 -12.25
CA ARG A 133 -2.08 2.08 -11.70
C ARG A 133 -1.76 3.45 -11.10
N VAL A 134 -2.15 4.53 -11.78
CA VAL A 134 -1.94 5.90 -11.27
C VAL A 134 -2.73 6.13 -10.00
N LYS A 135 -4.01 5.70 -9.95
CA LYS A 135 -4.82 5.79 -8.74
C LYS A 135 -4.15 5.07 -7.56
N LEU A 136 -3.72 3.82 -7.76
CA LEU A 136 -3.01 3.07 -6.73
C LEU A 136 -1.73 3.78 -6.29
N ASN A 137 -0.94 4.30 -7.22
CA ASN A 137 0.28 5.05 -6.88
C ASN A 137 -0.04 6.27 -6.03
N ILE A 138 -1.07 7.06 -6.37
CA ILE A 138 -1.47 8.23 -5.58
C ILE A 138 -1.94 7.79 -4.17
N GLU A 139 -2.71 6.71 -4.08
CA GLU A 139 -3.17 6.17 -2.79
C GLU A 139 -2.02 5.71 -1.89
N HIS A 140 -0.94 5.19 -2.49
CA HIS A 140 0.24 4.71 -1.75
C HIS A 140 1.31 5.78 -1.55
N GLU A 141 1.20 6.93 -2.21
CA GLU A 141 2.15 8.03 -2.08
C GLU A 141 1.83 8.87 -0.84
N CYS A 142 1.98 8.23 0.31
CA CYS A 142 2.06 8.84 1.62
C CYS A 142 3.54 8.99 2.01
N GLY A 143 3.84 9.92 2.91
CA GLY A 143 5.22 10.05 3.37
C GLY A 143 5.40 10.95 4.57
N TYR A 144 6.26 10.49 5.48
CA TYR A 144 6.78 11.24 6.60
C TYR A 144 8.10 11.93 6.26
N VAL A 145 8.18 13.22 6.53
CA VAL A 145 9.40 14.03 6.41
C VAL A 145 9.66 14.70 7.75
N ASN A 146 10.89 14.58 8.27
CA ASN A 146 11.33 15.33 9.43
C ASN A 146 12.40 16.34 9.03
N ILE A 147 12.10 17.62 9.22
CA ILE A 147 13.06 18.70 8.98
C ILE A 147 13.30 19.38 10.33
N LEU A 148 14.51 19.24 10.88
CA LEU A 148 14.95 19.92 12.11
C LEU A 148 14.03 19.70 13.33
N GLY A 149 13.45 18.50 13.46
CA GLY A 149 12.53 18.17 14.57
C GLY A 149 11.06 18.53 14.30
N ASN A 150 10.76 19.14 13.15
CA ASN A 150 9.40 19.38 12.69
C ASN A 150 8.96 18.27 11.73
N GLY A 151 8.33 17.24 12.29
CA GLY A 151 7.72 16.15 11.53
C GLY A 151 6.51 16.62 10.73
N THR A 152 6.44 16.25 9.46
CA THR A 152 5.29 16.49 8.58
C THR A 152 4.89 15.19 7.91
N ILE A 153 3.59 14.88 7.93
CA ILE A 153 3.00 13.72 7.26
C ILE A 153 2.20 14.22 6.06
N HIS A 154 2.53 13.70 4.89
CA HIS A 154 1.79 13.94 3.66
C HIS A 154 0.93 12.74 3.33
N ILE A 155 -0.37 12.97 3.11
CA ILE A 155 -1.35 11.92 2.79
C ILE A 155 -2.42 12.50 1.86
N ASP A 156 -2.94 11.71 0.92
CA ASP A 156 -4.01 12.15 0.02
C ASP A 156 -5.40 11.95 0.65
N GLN A 157 -6.45 12.42 -0.03
CA GLN A 157 -7.85 12.28 0.43
C GLN A 157 -8.35 10.83 0.24
N LEU A 158 -8.05 9.98 1.22
CA LEU A 158 -8.41 8.56 1.26
C LEU A 158 -9.74 8.31 1.98
N PRO A 159 -10.43 7.19 1.71
CA PRO A 159 -11.51 6.67 2.56
C PRO A 159 -11.10 6.57 4.03
N TYR A 160 -12.03 6.75 4.96
CA TYR A 160 -11.76 6.91 6.40
C TYR A 160 -10.84 5.83 7.02
N GLU A 161 -11.17 4.55 6.90
CA GLU A 161 -10.38 3.46 7.49
C GLU A 161 -9.06 3.24 6.75
N GLN A 162 -9.05 3.47 5.42
CA GLN A 162 -7.82 3.49 4.65
C GLN A 162 -6.89 4.59 5.15
N PHE A 163 -7.42 5.79 5.37
CA PHE A 163 -6.68 6.94 5.90
C PHE A 163 -6.06 6.65 7.26
N HIS A 164 -6.79 6.00 8.17
CA HIS A 164 -6.23 5.57 9.47
C HIS A 164 -5.03 4.64 9.28
N SER A 165 -5.13 3.67 8.37
CA SER A 165 -4.06 2.71 8.13
C SER A 165 -2.79 3.36 7.59
N TYR A 166 -2.90 4.22 6.57
CA TYR A 166 -1.74 4.93 6.03
C TYR A 166 -1.17 5.95 7.01
N LEU A 167 -2.03 6.70 7.73
CA LEU A 167 -1.57 7.66 8.72
C LEU A 167 -0.87 6.96 9.90
N ALA A 168 -1.35 5.78 10.31
CA ALA A 168 -0.69 4.97 11.34
C ALA A 168 0.73 4.56 10.93
N HIS A 169 0.92 4.19 9.67
CA HIS A 169 2.24 3.86 9.13
C HIS A 169 3.20 5.06 9.13
N GLU A 170 2.75 6.21 8.65
CA GLU A 170 3.59 7.42 8.64
C GLU A 170 3.84 7.98 10.04
N TYR A 171 2.86 7.86 10.94
CA TYR A 171 3.04 8.20 12.35
C TYR A 171 4.01 7.24 13.03
N ALA A 172 4.05 5.97 12.61
CA ALA A 172 5.08 5.05 13.06
C ALA A 172 6.48 5.55 12.65
N HIS A 173 6.68 5.99 11.41
CA HIS A 173 7.96 6.59 11.00
C HIS A 173 8.36 7.80 11.85
N HIS A 174 7.37 8.58 12.29
CA HIS A 174 7.56 9.67 13.23
C HIS A 174 8.00 9.17 14.61
N LEU A 175 7.28 8.21 15.21
CA LEU A 175 7.64 7.62 16.50
C LEU A 175 9.02 6.96 16.47
N PHE A 176 9.34 6.22 15.41
CA PHE A 176 10.64 5.58 15.24
C PHE A 176 11.77 6.62 15.33
N PHE A 177 11.59 7.79 14.71
CA PHE A 177 12.57 8.87 14.80
C PHE A 177 12.69 9.43 16.23
N TYR A 178 11.58 9.54 16.97
CA TYR A 178 11.59 10.05 18.35
C TYR A 178 12.14 9.05 19.36
N LEU A 179 11.96 7.75 19.12
CA LEU A 179 12.36 6.67 20.02
C LEU A 179 13.75 6.11 19.70
N SER A 180 14.20 6.22 18.45
CA SER A 180 15.54 5.79 18.05
C SER A 180 16.55 6.90 18.38
N GLU A 181 17.48 6.61 19.28
CA GLU A 181 18.62 7.48 19.56
C GLU A 181 19.60 7.57 18.37
N ASP A 182 19.52 6.63 17.42
CA ASP A 182 20.41 6.54 16.28
C ASP A 182 19.69 6.92 14.97
N SER A 183 20.24 7.92 14.29
CA SER A 183 19.74 8.40 12.99
C SER A 183 20.24 7.57 11.80
N GLN A 184 21.18 6.63 12.02
CA GLN A 184 21.79 5.79 10.98
C GLN A 184 21.18 4.39 10.87
N GLN A 185 20.00 4.15 11.46
CA GLN A 185 19.37 2.83 11.35
C GLN A 185 19.04 2.47 9.90
N GLU A 186 19.20 1.19 9.59
CA GLU A 186 18.98 0.65 8.26
C GLU A 186 17.52 0.89 7.77
N PRO A 187 17.31 1.34 6.52
CA PRO A 187 15.98 1.67 6.00
C PRO A 187 14.94 0.55 6.14
N TRP A 188 15.37 -0.71 6.00
CA TRP A 188 14.48 -1.88 6.12
C TRP A 188 13.96 -2.08 7.55
N LEU A 189 14.75 -1.72 8.57
CA LEU A 189 14.36 -1.86 9.96
C LEU A 189 13.30 -0.81 10.32
N LYS A 190 13.51 0.43 9.86
CA LYS A 190 12.52 1.51 9.99
C LYS A 190 11.19 1.13 9.32
N GLU A 191 11.23 0.63 8.09
CA GLU A 191 10.02 0.21 7.36
C GLU A 191 9.33 -0.99 8.02
N GLY A 192 10.10 -2.01 8.41
CA GLY A 192 9.56 -3.19 9.09
C GLY A 192 8.92 -2.84 10.44
N TRP A 193 9.54 -1.95 11.21
CA TRP A 193 8.97 -1.45 12.46
C TRP A 193 7.68 -0.68 12.21
N ALA A 194 7.66 0.22 11.22
CA ALA A 194 6.49 0.99 10.88
C ALA A 194 5.31 0.12 10.44
N ARG A 195 5.57 -0.94 9.66
CA ARG A 195 4.57 -1.94 9.24
C ARG A 195 4.04 -2.75 10.41
N PHE A 196 4.92 -3.21 11.29
CA PHE A 196 4.52 -3.95 12.49
C PHE A 196 3.64 -3.07 13.41
N PHE A 197 4.05 -1.83 13.64
CA PHE A 197 3.31 -0.86 14.42
C PHE A 197 1.92 -0.57 13.82
N GLN A 198 1.88 -0.26 12.51
CA GLN A 198 0.64 -0.06 11.76
C GLN A 198 -0.32 -1.25 11.97
N TRP A 199 0.18 -2.47 11.88
CA TRP A 199 -0.64 -3.67 12.07
C TRP A 199 -1.21 -3.78 13.49
N GLN A 200 -0.40 -3.56 14.53
CA GLN A 200 -0.88 -3.63 15.92
C GLN A 200 -1.94 -2.57 16.20
N LEU A 201 -1.71 -1.33 15.75
CA LEU A 201 -2.67 -0.25 15.93
C LEU A 201 -3.98 -0.49 15.20
N MET A 202 -3.92 -0.96 13.94
CA MET A 202 -5.13 -1.29 13.18
C MET A 202 -5.89 -2.48 13.78
N LYS A 203 -5.20 -3.42 14.43
CA LYS A 203 -5.83 -4.51 15.17
C LYS A 203 -6.57 -4.00 16.41
N GLU A 204 -6.03 -3.02 17.13
CA GLU A 204 -6.75 -2.36 18.23
C GLU A 204 -8.03 -1.68 17.73
N LEU A 205 -7.94 -0.87 16.67
CA LEU A 205 -9.12 -0.21 16.08
C LEU A 205 -10.16 -1.21 15.53
N TYR A 206 -9.72 -2.33 14.96
CA TYR A 206 -10.60 -3.40 14.54
C TYR A 206 -11.33 -4.04 15.72
N ASN A 207 -10.63 -4.34 16.82
CA ASN A 207 -11.24 -4.94 17.99
C ASN A 207 -12.27 -4.01 18.66
N GLU A 208 -12.05 -2.70 18.61
CA GLU A 208 -12.99 -1.70 19.14
C GLU A 208 -14.23 -1.52 18.26
N SER A 209 -14.04 -1.42 16.94
CA SER A 209 -15.13 -1.08 16.00
C SER A 209 -15.86 -2.28 15.41
N GLY A 210 -15.23 -3.45 15.39
CA GLY A 210 -15.66 -4.62 14.61
C GLY A 210 -15.58 -4.44 13.09
N ASN A 211 -15.06 -3.31 12.58
CA ASN A 211 -15.01 -3.03 11.14
C ASN A 211 -13.72 -3.61 10.53
N GLY A 212 -13.85 -4.71 9.77
CA GLY A 212 -12.71 -5.36 9.11
C GLY A 212 -11.95 -4.49 8.09
N ALA A 213 -12.51 -3.34 7.68
CA ALA A 213 -11.86 -2.40 6.79
C ALA A 213 -10.55 -1.81 7.37
N TYR A 214 -10.42 -1.71 8.70
CA TYR A 214 -9.17 -1.31 9.35
C TYR A 214 -8.02 -2.28 9.07
N LEU A 215 -8.32 -3.57 8.89
CA LEU A 215 -7.33 -4.61 8.63
C LEU A 215 -7.04 -4.80 7.14
N THR A 216 -7.96 -4.42 6.25
CA THR A 216 -7.86 -4.74 4.81
C THR A 216 -6.53 -4.27 4.20
N HIS A 217 -6.20 -2.98 4.34
CA HIS A 217 -5.02 -2.40 3.69
C HIS A 217 -3.70 -2.89 4.32
N VAL A 218 -3.64 -2.97 5.65
CA VAL A 218 -2.43 -3.43 6.34
C VAL A 218 -2.17 -4.92 6.07
N LEU A 219 -3.21 -5.77 6.03
CA LEU A 219 -3.04 -7.18 5.71
C LEU A 219 -2.68 -7.40 4.24
N GLU A 220 -3.15 -6.55 3.31
CA GLU A 220 -2.69 -6.60 1.91
C GLU A 220 -1.18 -6.35 1.79
N GLN A 221 -0.65 -5.37 2.51
CA GLN A 221 0.78 -5.03 2.54
C GLN A 221 1.59 -6.13 3.24
N VAL A 222 1.22 -6.51 4.47
CA VAL A 222 1.92 -7.53 5.27
C VAL A 222 1.97 -8.88 4.56
N VAL A 223 0.86 -9.33 3.96
CA VAL A 223 0.84 -10.59 3.18
C VAL A 223 1.78 -10.50 1.97
N GLY A 224 1.84 -9.34 1.32
CA GLY A 224 2.76 -9.10 0.22
C GLY A 224 4.23 -9.14 0.62
N GLU A 225 4.58 -8.45 1.69
CA GLU A 225 5.94 -8.38 2.24
C GLU A 225 6.43 -9.75 2.74
N ILE A 226 5.59 -10.49 3.48
CA ILE A 226 5.94 -11.83 3.96
C ILE A 226 6.10 -12.80 2.78
N LYS A 227 5.22 -12.74 1.77
CA LYS A 227 5.37 -13.56 0.55
C LYS A 227 6.69 -13.26 -0.15
N PHE A 228 7.08 -11.98 -0.25
CA PHE A 228 8.35 -11.58 -0.82
C PHE A 228 9.54 -12.09 0.02
N ALA A 229 9.45 -12.02 1.35
CA ALA A 229 10.46 -12.60 2.24
C ALA A 229 10.61 -14.12 2.04
N CYS A 230 9.51 -14.86 1.91
CA CYS A 230 9.54 -16.29 1.58
C CYS A 230 10.21 -16.57 0.22
N GLN A 231 9.97 -15.73 -0.79
CA GLN A 231 10.62 -15.83 -2.09
C GLN A 231 12.13 -15.62 -2.00
N LEU A 232 12.57 -14.56 -1.30
CA LEU A 232 13.98 -14.29 -1.08
C LEU A 232 14.66 -15.43 -0.32
N LEU A 233 14.07 -15.88 0.78
CA LEU A 233 14.66 -16.94 1.60
C LEU A 233 14.72 -18.28 0.86
N SER A 234 13.68 -18.64 0.10
CA SER A 234 13.70 -19.83 -0.76
C SER A 234 14.83 -19.74 -1.80
N GLY A 235 15.04 -18.55 -2.38
CA GLY A 235 16.12 -18.29 -3.32
C GLY A 235 17.51 -18.44 -2.69
N VAL A 236 17.72 -17.88 -1.49
CA VAL A 236 18.99 -18.01 -0.75
C VAL A 236 19.26 -19.45 -0.33
N LEU A 237 18.23 -20.18 0.10
CA LEU A 237 18.33 -21.60 0.48
C LEU A 237 18.43 -22.54 -0.73
N LEU A 238 18.33 -22.02 -1.96
CA LEU A 238 18.28 -22.81 -3.20
C LEU A 238 17.16 -23.87 -3.18
N THR A 239 16.03 -23.55 -2.57
CA THR A 239 14.86 -24.43 -2.47
C THR A 239 13.69 -23.91 -3.29
N LYS A 240 12.76 -24.81 -3.65
CA LYS A 240 11.53 -24.40 -4.34
C LYS A 240 10.61 -23.67 -3.36
N LEU A 241 10.05 -22.55 -3.80
CA LEU A 241 9.03 -21.83 -3.04
C LEU A 241 7.83 -22.76 -2.75
N PRO A 242 7.42 -22.93 -1.48
CA PRO A 242 6.31 -23.81 -1.13
C PRO A 242 5.04 -23.48 -1.91
N TRP A 243 4.30 -24.51 -2.33
CA TRP A 243 3.06 -24.37 -3.11
C TRP A 243 2.05 -23.45 -2.42
N LYS A 244 1.93 -23.57 -1.09
CA LYS A 244 1.05 -22.76 -0.25
C LYS A 244 1.31 -21.25 -0.39
N VAL A 245 2.56 -20.84 -0.61
CA VAL A 245 2.96 -19.45 -0.83
C VAL A 245 2.68 -19.02 -2.27
N ARG A 246 2.99 -19.89 -3.25
CA ARG A 246 2.80 -19.61 -4.68
C ARG A 246 1.35 -19.26 -5.04
N ARG A 247 0.38 -19.91 -4.41
CA ARG A 247 -1.06 -19.71 -4.65
C ARG A 247 -1.64 -18.41 -4.06
N ILE A 248 -0.90 -17.70 -3.20
CA ILE A 248 -1.39 -16.48 -2.55
C ILE A 248 -1.23 -15.31 -3.51
N SER A 249 -2.34 -14.69 -3.93
CA SER A 249 -2.31 -13.48 -4.73
C SER A 249 -1.92 -12.26 -3.88
N THR A 250 -1.13 -11.38 -4.48
CA THR A 250 -0.61 -10.15 -3.88
C THR A 250 -0.86 -8.96 -4.79
N ILE A 251 -0.81 -7.76 -4.22
CA ILE A 251 -0.87 -6.50 -4.98
C ILE A 251 0.45 -6.18 -5.71
N TYR A 252 1.54 -6.86 -5.30
CA TYR A 252 2.86 -6.90 -5.94
C TYR A 252 2.92 -8.04 -6.96
#